data_AF-A0A227IZS9-F1
#
_entry.id   AF-A0A227IZS9-F1
#
_cell.length_a   1.000
_cell.length_b   1.000
_cell.length_c   1.000
_cell.angle_alpha   90.00
_cell.angle_beta   90.00
_cell.angle_gamma   90.00
#
_symmetry.space_group_name_H-M   'P 1'
#
loop_
_entity.id
_entity.type
_entity.pdbx_description
1 polymer ?
#
loop_
_entity_poly.entity_id
_entity_poly.type
_entity_poly.pdbx_seq_one_letter_code
_entity_poly.pdbx_strand_id
1 'polypeptide(L)'
;MTINQRFKALRETLGMESIMRMECFDISHTMGESTIASCVVFNNEGPVKQEYRRYNITGITGGDDYAAMGQALERRYSKQLDVEKIP
;
A
#
# COMPACT_ATOMS: atom_id res chain seq x y z
N MET A 1 19.04 10.86 9.39
CA MET A 1 18.80 9.40 9.39
C MET A 1 18.63 8.92 7.96
N THR A 2 19.47 8.00 7.48
CA THR A 2 19.40 7.44 6.11
C THR A 2 18.20 6.50 5.95
N ILE A 3 17.80 6.16 4.71
CA ILE A 3 16.74 5.16 4.44
C ILE A 3 17.05 3.83 5.14
N ASN A 4 18.28 3.34 5.02
CA ASN A 4 18.74 2.12 5.69
C ASN A 4 18.56 2.18 7.21
N GLN A 5 18.87 3.31 7.85
CA GLN A 5 18.67 3.47 9.29
C GLN A 5 17.19 3.44 9.68
N ARG A 6 16.29 3.99 8.84
CA ARG A 6 14.84 3.95 9.06
C ARG A 6 14.27 2.53 8.91
N PHE A 7 14.67 1.79 7.87
CA PHE A 7 14.27 0.39 7.68
C PHE A 7 14.79 -0.51 8.80
N LYS A 8 16.02 -0.27 9.29
CA LYS A 8 16.55 -0.99 10.46
C LYS A 8 15.68 -0.76 11.70
N ALA A 9 15.36 0.50 12.03
CA ALA A 9 14.52 0.82 13.17
C ALA A 9 13.11 0.21 13.04
N LEU A 10 12.54 0.21 11.83
CA LEU A 10 11.23 -0.40 11.59
C LEU A 10 11.25 -1.92 11.78
N ARG A 11 12.27 -2.61 11.25
CA ARG A 11 12.45 -4.05 11.47
C ARG A 11 12.54 -4.42 12.94
N GLU A 12 13.34 -3.67 13.71
CA GLU A 12 13.48 -3.85 15.15
C GLU A 12 12.15 -3.62 15.87
N THR A 13 11.38 -2.62 15.46
CA THR A 13 10.06 -2.30 16.05
C THR A 13 9.01 -3.38 15.77
N LEU A 14 9.02 -3.95 14.56
CA LEU A 14 8.05 -4.97 14.14
C LEU A 14 8.51 -6.41 14.47
N GLY A 15 9.73 -6.61 14.97
CA GLY A 15 10.30 -7.93 15.22
C GLY A 15 10.53 -8.74 13.94
N MET A 16 10.78 -8.07 12.81
CA MET A 16 10.96 -8.71 11.50
C MET A 16 12.44 -8.87 11.13
N GLU A 17 12.80 -10.04 10.61
CA GLU A 17 14.17 -10.32 10.17
C GLU A 17 14.57 -9.44 8.96
N SER A 18 13.66 -9.28 8.00
CA SER A 18 13.88 -8.47 6.81
C SER A 18 12.59 -7.75 6.38
N ILE A 19 12.74 -6.60 5.73
CA ILE A 19 11.68 -5.87 5.02
C ILE A 19 12.29 -5.51 3.67
N MET A 20 11.90 -6.22 2.62
CA MET A 20 12.44 -6.01 1.27
C MET A 20 11.61 -5.02 0.48
N ARG A 21 10.30 -5.00 0.74
CA ARG A 21 9.31 -4.17 0.08
C ARG A 21 8.23 -3.78 1.08
N MET A 22 7.65 -2.60 0.91
CA MET A 22 6.49 -2.14 1.66
C MET A 22 5.47 -1.55 0.70
N GLU A 23 4.20 -1.89 0.93
CA GLU A 23 3.07 -1.28 0.24
C GLU A 23 2.17 -0.62 1.27
N CYS A 24 2.00 0.70 1.13
CA CYS A 24 1.17 1.48 2.04
C CYS A 24 -0.09 1.92 1.29
N PHE A 25 -1.25 1.56 1.84
CA PHE A 25 -2.55 1.91 1.30
C PHE A 25 -3.15 3.07 2.09
N ASP A 26 -3.71 4.04 1.38
CA ASP A 26 -4.44 5.18 1.92
C ASP A 26 -5.83 5.26 1.26
N ILE A 27 -6.89 5.40 2.07
CA ILE A 27 -8.25 5.60 1.55
C ILE A 27 -8.61 7.07 1.70
N SER A 28 -8.92 7.68 0.56
CA SER A 28 -9.29 9.09 0.49
C SER A 28 -10.75 9.22 0.05
N HIS A 29 -11.49 10.02 0.81
CA HIS A 29 -12.83 10.47 0.46
C HIS A 29 -12.80 11.97 0.19
N THR A 30 -13.12 12.39 -1.03
CA THR A 30 -13.45 13.78 -1.33
C THR A 30 -14.96 13.95 -1.21
N MET A 31 -15.43 14.92 -0.41
CA MET A 31 -16.87 15.11 -0.17
C MET A 31 -17.59 15.38 -1.50
N GLY A 32 -18.38 14.40 -1.97
CA GLY A 32 -19.10 14.45 -3.25
C GLY A 32 -18.40 13.77 -4.43
N GLU A 33 -17.20 13.22 -4.23
CA GLU A 33 -16.41 12.53 -5.26
C GLU A 33 -16.25 11.04 -4.92
N SER A 34 -15.88 10.25 -5.93
CA SER A 34 -15.64 8.81 -5.80
C SER A 34 -14.52 8.51 -4.80
N THR A 35 -14.70 7.47 -3.98
CA THR A 35 -13.64 7.01 -3.05
C THR A 35 -12.46 6.46 -3.84
N ILE A 36 -11.24 6.85 -3.45
CA ILE A 36 -10.00 6.40 -4.10
C ILE A 36 -9.09 5.76 -3.06
N ALA A 37 -8.60 4.56 -3.35
CA ALA A 37 -7.51 3.95 -2.61
C ALA A 37 -6.18 4.18 -3.34
N SER A 38 -5.19 4.75 -2.66
CA SER A 38 -3.83 4.95 -3.19
C SER A 38 -2.88 3.92 -2.57
N CYS A 39 -2.08 3.25 -3.40
CA CYS A 39 -1.01 2.35 -2.97
C CYS A 39 0.33 2.95 -3.36
N VAL A 40 1.18 3.22 -2.37
CA VAL A 40 2.56 3.66 -2.56
C VAL A 40 3.53 2.54 -2.18
N VAL A 41 4.66 2.48 -2.88
CA VAL A 41 5.61 1.37 -2.78
C VAL A 41 6.98 1.89 -2.34
N PHE A 42 7.60 1.19 -1.38
CA PHE A 42 8.95 1.45 -0.92
C PHE A 42 9.80 0.17 -0.92
N ASN A 43 11.09 0.32 -1.18
CA ASN A 43 12.12 -0.71 -0.97
C ASN A 43 13.34 -0.09 -0.24
N ASN A 44 14.42 -0.86 -0.07
CA ASN A 44 15.64 -0.40 0.59
C ASN A 44 16.35 0.76 -0.12
N GLU A 45 16.01 1.04 -1.38
CA GLU A 45 16.52 2.19 -2.15
C GLU A 45 15.60 3.43 -2.03
N GLY A 46 14.40 3.26 -1.49
CA GLY A 46 13.43 4.32 -1.24
C GLY A 46 12.11 4.13 -1.99
N PRO A 47 11.43 5.22 -2.37
CA PRO A 47 10.13 5.14 -3.04
C PRO A 47 10.23 4.61 -4.47
N VAL A 48 9.47 3.56 -4.78
CA VAL A 48 9.38 2.93 -6.11
C VAL A 48 8.20 3.52 -6.89
N LYS A 49 8.33 4.78 -7.31
CA LYS A 49 7.20 5.58 -7.86
C LYS A 49 6.50 4.95 -9.06
N GLN A 50 7.23 4.24 -9.92
CA GLN A 50 6.68 3.56 -11.10
C GLN A 50 5.63 2.48 -10.76
N GLU A 51 5.64 2.01 -9.52
CA GLU A 51 4.75 0.96 -9.02
C GLU A 51 3.58 1.51 -8.20
N TYR A 52 3.46 2.84 -8.07
CA TYR A 52 2.31 3.43 -7.39
C TYR A 52 1.04 3.15 -8.17
N ARG A 53 -0.06 2.87 -7.46
CA ARG A 53 -1.37 2.60 -8.07
C ARG A 53 -2.46 3.36 -7.35
N ARG A 54 -3.50 3.72 -8.10
CA ARG A 54 -4.76 4.25 -7.58
C ARG A 54 -5.88 3.31 -8.00
N TYR A 55 -6.77 3.01 -7.08
CA TYR A 55 -7.94 2.17 -7.30
C TYR A 55 -9.18 3.01 -7.09
N ASN A 56 -9.97 3.19 -8.15
CA ASN A 56 -11.28 3.79 -8.05
C ASN A 56 -12.21 2.81 -7.36
N ILE A 57 -12.74 3.19 -6.19
CA ILE A 57 -13.62 2.35 -5.38
C ILE A 57 -15.06 2.71 -5.71
N THR A 58 -15.86 1.69 -6.01
CA THR A 58 -17.25 1.85 -6.44
C THR A 58 -18.12 0.76 -5.80
N GLY A 59 -19.43 0.99 -5.72
CA GLY A 59 -20.38 -0.01 -5.23
C GLY A 59 -20.28 -0.31 -3.73
N ILE A 60 -19.71 0.60 -2.94
CA ILE A 60 -19.67 0.52 -1.47
C ILE A 60 -20.57 1.58 -0.84
N THR A 61 -20.89 1.41 0.43
CA THR A 61 -21.50 2.47 1.24
C THR A 61 -20.52 3.64 1.35
N GLY A 62 -20.99 4.87 1.14
CA GLY A 62 -20.14 6.05 1.27
C GLY A 62 -19.52 6.16 2.67
N GLY A 63 -18.21 6.40 2.74
CA GLY A 63 -17.46 6.45 4.01
C GLY A 63 -17.07 5.08 4.58
N ASP A 64 -17.32 3.98 3.87
CA ASP A 64 -16.91 2.64 4.31
C ASP A 64 -15.46 2.32 3.90
N ASP A 65 -14.52 2.74 4.73
CA ASP A 65 -13.09 2.50 4.53
C ASP A 65 -12.72 1.01 4.53
N TYR A 66 -13.43 0.18 5.29
CA TYR A 66 -13.17 -1.25 5.33
C TYR A 66 -13.51 -1.90 3.99
N ALA A 67 -14.67 -1.57 3.43
CA ALA A 67 -15.05 -2.04 2.10
C ALA A 67 -14.11 -1.51 1.01
N ALA A 68 -13.69 -0.24 1.12
CA ALA A 68 -12.73 0.36 0.19
C ALA A 68 -11.36 -0.34 0.22
N MET A 69 -10.83 -0.58 1.42
CA MET A 69 -9.57 -1.30 1.61
C MET A 69 -9.67 -2.73 1.10
N GLY A 70 -10.78 -3.43 1.40
CA GLY A 70 -11.04 -4.79 0.89
C GLY A 70 -10.97 -4.85 -0.64
N GLN A 71 -11.68 -3.95 -1.33
CA GLN A 71 -11.61 -3.88 -2.80
C GLN A 71 -10.20 -3.54 -3.32
N ALA A 72 -9.47 -2.65 -2.65
CA ALA A 72 -8.11 -2.29 -3.07
C ALA A 72 -7.15 -3.49 -2.95
N LEU A 73 -7.19 -4.20 -1.82
CA LEU A 73 -6.37 -5.39 -1.58
C LEU A 73 -6.73 -6.52 -2.54
N GLU A 74 -8.03 -6.79 -2.74
CA GLU A 74 -8.48 -7.81 -3.69
C GLU A 74 -7.97 -7.49 -5.11
N ARG A 75 -8.11 -6.25 -5.58
CA ARG A 75 -7.60 -5.85 -6.90
C ARG A 75 -6.07 -5.88 -7.00
N ARG A 76 -5.35 -5.58 -5.91
CA ARG A 76 -3.89 -5.62 -5.87
C ARG A 76 -3.35 -7.05 -5.93
N TYR A 77 -3.97 -7.97 -5.18
CA TYR A 77 -3.44 -9.30 -4.92
C TYR A 77 -4.20 -10.43 -5.65
N SER A 78 -5.26 -10.13 -6.39
CA SER A 78 -6.01 -11.12 -7.19
C SER A 78 -5.24 -11.71 -8.37
N LYS A 79 -4.18 -11.04 -8.84
CA LYS A 79 -3.33 -11.52 -9.92
C LYS A 79 -2.08 -12.18 -9.37
N GLN A 80 -1.54 -13.15 -10.09
CA GLN A 80 -0.23 -13.69 -9.80
C GLN A 80 0.82 -12.57 -9.87
N LEU A 81 1.59 -12.44 -8.80
CA LEU A 81 2.66 -11.46 -8.68
C LEU A 81 4.01 -12.15 -8.79
N ASP A 82 4.97 -11.45 -9.36
CA ASP A 82 6.38 -11.81 -9.21
C ASP A 82 6.71 -11.81 -7.71
N VAL A 83 7.51 -12.78 -7.26
CA VAL A 83 7.89 -12.92 -5.83
C VAL A 83 8.50 -11.63 -5.28
N GLU A 84 9.26 -10.90 -6.11
CA GLU A 84 9.87 -9.61 -5.76
C GLU A 84 8.87 -8.47 -5.53
N LYS A 85 7.62 -8.64 -5.97
CA LYS A 85 6.52 -7.66 -5.81
C LYS A 85 5.56 -8.02 -4.67
N ILE A 86 5.92 -8.99 -3.85
CA ILE A 86 5.21 -9.34 -2.63
C ILE A 86 5.91 -8.61 -1.47
N PRO A 87 5.18 -7.85 -0.62
CA PRO A 87 5.74 -7.18 0.55
C PRO A 87 6.39 -8.12 1.56
#